data_AF-A0A562GHM9-F1
#
_entry.id   AF-A0A562GHM9-F1
#
_cell.length_a   1.000
_cell.length_b   1.000
_cell.length_c   1.000
_cell.angle_alpha   90.00
_cell.angle_beta   90.00
_cell.angle_gamma   90.00
#
_symmetry.space_group_name_H-M   'P 1'
#
loop_
_entity.id
_entity.type
_entity.pdbx_description
1 polymer ?
#
loop_
_entity_poly.entity_id
_entity_poly.type
_entity_poly.pdbx_seq_one_letter_code
_entity_poly.pdbx_strand_id
1 'polypeptide(L)'
;MKKFVILLILSLFLLGCGSSEPAKPSVQVGGNAIIAVDSFSGTTEENETELIRYANAKNEDAIRRMLTDGRAFLVDKGDKVTVIERGPMKTKIEMLSGPYKGSRGYIASEHVKAE
;
A
#
# COMPACT_ATOMS: atom_id res chain seq x y z
N MET A 1 -25.41 39.94 -48.48
CA MET A 1 -24.04 40.19 -47.95
C MET A 1 -24.21 40.47 -46.46
N LYS A 2 -23.77 39.71 -45.46
CA LYS A 2 -22.74 38.68 -45.27
C LYS A 2 -23.33 37.63 -44.28
N LYS A 3 -23.61 36.42 -44.77
CA LYS A 3 -23.41 35.20 -43.97
C LYS A 3 -21.88 35.02 -43.82
N PHE A 4 -21.39 34.26 -42.84
CA PHE A 4 -19.97 34.09 -42.46
C PHE A 4 -19.47 34.96 -41.29
N VAL A 5 -20.04 34.77 -40.11
CA VAL A 5 -19.25 34.78 -38.85
C VAL A 5 -19.64 33.50 -38.11
N ILE A 6 -19.31 32.42 -38.78
CA ILE A 6 -19.44 31.02 -38.42
C ILE A 6 -18.21 30.66 -37.58
N LEU A 7 -18.45 29.93 -36.49
CA LEU A 7 -17.53 28.95 -35.91
C LEU A 7 -16.07 29.40 -35.74
N LEU A 8 -15.74 30.09 -34.65
CA LEU A 8 -14.35 30.04 -34.17
C LEU A 8 -14.20 30.10 -32.65
N ILE A 9 -15.22 30.56 -31.92
CA ILE A 9 -15.14 30.71 -30.46
C ILE A 9 -15.63 29.43 -29.73
N LEU A 10 -16.29 28.49 -30.42
CA LEU A 10 -16.85 27.26 -29.83
C LEU A 10 -16.01 25.99 -30.09
N SER A 11 -14.73 26.13 -30.44
CA SER A 11 -13.85 24.97 -30.76
C SER A 11 -12.65 24.79 -29.83
N LEU A 12 -12.43 25.67 -28.86
CA LEU A 12 -11.22 25.66 -28.02
C LEU A 12 -11.39 25.10 -26.59
N PHE A 13 -12.53 24.48 -26.27
CA PHE A 13 -12.78 23.91 -24.92
C PHE A 13 -13.04 22.39 -24.89
N LEU A 14 -12.91 21.68 -26.01
CA LEU A 14 -13.15 20.23 -26.09
C LEU A 14 -11.89 19.37 -26.30
N LEU A 15 -10.70 19.95 -26.13
CA LEU A 15 -9.42 19.24 -26.20
C LEU A 15 -8.67 19.30 -24.86
N GLY A 16 -9.40 19.24 -23.76
CA GLY A 16 -8.87 18.64 -22.54
C GLY A 16 -8.96 17.14 -22.71
N CYS A 17 -7.93 16.53 -23.32
CA CYS A 17 -7.77 15.08 -23.33
C CYS A 17 -7.58 14.66 -21.87
N GLY A 18 -8.70 14.40 -21.19
CA GLY A 18 -8.74 13.71 -19.93
C GLY A 18 -8.21 12.32 -20.18
N SER A 19 -6.89 12.17 -20.09
CA SER A 19 -6.27 10.89 -19.81
C SER A 19 -6.77 10.50 -18.42
N SER A 20 -7.96 9.89 -18.37
CA SER A 20 -8.41 9.17 -17.19
C SER A 20 -7.40 8.04 -17.02
N GLU A 21 -6.37 8.29 -16.22
CA GLU A 21 -5.59 7.19 -15.67
C GLU A 21 -6.60 6.17 -15.12
N PRO A 22 -6.52 4.90 -15.53
CA PRO A 22 -7.41 3.89 -15.01
C PRO A 22 -7.32 3.94 -13.49
N ALA A 23 -8.47 4.07 -12.83
CA ALA A 23 -8.54 4.13 -11.38
C ALA A 23 -7.77 2.95 -10.82
N LYS A 24 -6.71 3.22 -10.04
CA LYS A 24 -5.91 2.16 -9.42
C LYS A 24 -6.86 1.28 -8.61
N PRO A 25 -6.84 -0.05 -8.79
CA PRO A 25 -7.71 -0.94 -8.04
C PRO A 25 -7.50 -0.68 -6.54
N SER A 26 -8.60 -0.38 -5.84
CA SER A 26 -8.55 -0.08 -4.42
C SER A 26 -8.44 -1.37 -3.62
N VAL A 27 -7.57 -1.38 -2.62
CA VAL A 27 -7.43 -2.51 -1.70
C VAL A 27 -8.67 -2.55 -0.80
N GLN A 28 -9.45 -3.62 -0.91
CA GLN A 28 -10.66 -3.82 -0.12
C GLN A 28 -10.37 -4.66 1.13
N VAL A 29 -11.02 -4.33 2.24
CA VAL A 29 -11.00 -5.17 3.45
C VAL A 29 -11.70 -6.49 3.13
N GLY A 30 -11.09 -7.60 3.56
CA GLY A 30 -11.48 -8.97 3.20
C GLY A 30 -10.97 -9.43 1.83
N GLY A 31 -10.38 -8.54 1.03
CA GLY A 31 -9.82 -8.86 -0.29
C GLY A 31 -8.37 -9.34 -0.24
N ASN A 32 -7.94 -9.93 -1.35
CA ASN A 32 -6.54 -10.27 -1.58
C ASN A 32 -5.76 -9.04 -2.05
N ALA A 33 -4.49 -9.00 -1.68
CA ALA A 33 -3.55 -7.95 -2.00
C ALA A 33 -2.14 -8.52 -2.13
N ILE A 34 -1.22 -7.69 -2.59
CA ILE A 34 0.21 -8.00 -2.72
C ILE A 34 1.07 -7.00 -1.93
N ILE A 35 2.16 -7.50 -1.38
CA ILE A 35 3.21 -6.67 -0.79
C ILE A 35 4.00 -5.99 -1.92
N ALA A 36 4.09 -4.66 -1.88
CA ALA A 36 4.63 -3.84 -2.95
C ALA A 36 6.17 -3.72 -2.91
N VAL A 37 6.76 -3.86 -1.73
CA VAL A 37 8.18 -3.70 -1.44
C VAL A 37 8.57 -4.61 -0.27
N ASP A 38 9.81 -5.08 -0.25
CA ASP A 38 10.34 -5.84 0.89
C ASP A 38 10.25 -4.96 2.14
N SER A 39 9.69 -5.50 3.22
CA SER A 39 9.40 -4.73 4.44
C SER A 39 9.40 -5.66 5.64
N PHE A 40 9.39 -5.06 6.83
CA PHE A 40 9.00 -5.77 8.03
C PHE A 40 7.52 -5.54 8.33
N SER A 41 6.92 -6.48 9.04
CA SER A 41 5.59 -6.37 9.63
C SER A 41 5.67 -6.68 11.12
N GLY A 42 5.15 -5.78 11.96
CA GLY A 42 4.97 -6.03 13.38
C GLY A 42 3.85 -7.05 13.63
N THR A 43 4.05 -7.99 14.56
CA THR A 43 3.02 -9.00 14.90
C THR A 43 1.80 -8.41 15.62
N THR A 44 1.95 -7.21 16.20
CA THR A 44 0.88 -6.37 16.75
C THR A 44 1.02 -4.94 16.24
N GLU A 45 -0.01 -4.12 16.43
CA GLU A 45 0.04 -2.71 16.03
C GLU A 45 1.09 -1.91 16.81
N GLU A 46 1.30 -2.23 18.08
CA GLU A 46 2.32 -1.64 18.94
C GLU A 46 3.72 -2.01 18.45
N ASN A 47 3.92 -3.28 18.07
CA ASN A 47 5.17 -3.73 17.48
C ASN A 47 5.46 -3.00 16.16
N GLU A 48 4.47 -2.80 15.30
CA GLU A 48 4.65 -2.03 14.06
C GLU A 48 4.99 -0.56 14.36
N THR A 49 4.35 0.03 15.37
CA THR A 49 4.67 1.40 15.81
C THR A 49 6.11 1.53 16.29
N GLU A 50 6.56 0.56 17.07
CA GLU A 50 7.94 0.53 17.58
C GLU A 50 8.94 0.27 16.44
N LEU A 51 8.59 -0.59 15.49
CA LEU A 51 9.39 -0.86 14.30
C LEU A 51 9.61 0.40 13.47
N ILE A 52 8.54 1.15 13.17
CA ILE A 52 8.62 2.44 12.46
C ILE A 52 9.50 3.43 13.24
N ARG A 53 9.37 3.49 14.56
CA ARG A 53 10.20 4.36 15.41
C ARG A 53 11.67 4.00 15.30
N TYR A 54 12.03 2.73 15.37
CA TYR A 54 13.42 2.30 15.24
C TYR A 54 13.96 2.48 13.82
N ALA A 55 13.14 2.25 12.79
CA ALA A 55 13.52 2.50 11.40
C ALA A 55 13.84 3.98 11.17
N ASN A 56 12.98 4.89 11.66
CA ASN A 56 13.22 6.34 11.57
C ASN A 56 14.47 6.78 12.35
N ALA A 57 14.76 6.14 13.48
CA ALA A 57 15.95 6.37 14.27
C ALA A 57 17.20 5.65 13.74
N LYS A 58 17.10 4.88 12.64
CA LYS A 58 18.16 4.02 12.09
C LYS A 58 18.77 3.06 13.12
N ASN A 59 17.95 2.57 14.05
CA ASN A 59 18.38 1.68 15.13
C ASN A 59 18.24 0.21 14.70
N GLU A 60 19.17 -0.24 13.87
CA GLU A 60 19.16 -1.61 13.30
C GLU A 60 19.24 -2.69 14.37
N ASP A 61 19.97 -2.46 15.46
CA ASP A 61 20.09 -3.41 16.58
C ASP A 61 18.74 -3.65 17.26
N ALA A 62 17.95 -2.60 17.44
CA ALA A 62 16.62 -2.71 18.02
C ALA A 62 15.65 -3.45 17.09
N ILE A 63 15.72 -3.18 15.78
CA ILE A 63 14.94 -3.92 14.77
C ILE A 63 15.35 -5.41 14.78
N ARG A 64 16.65 -5.71 14.81
CA ARG A 64 17.15 -7.10 14.88
C ARG A 64 16.64 -7.84 16.11
N ARG A 65 16.61 -7.17 17.27
CA ARG A 65 15.99 -7.75 18.48
C ARG A 65 14.51 -8.03 18.27
N MET A 66 13.75 -7.09 17.69
CA MET A 66 12.33 -7.33 17.40
C MET A 66 12.10 -8.55 16.49
N LEU A 67 12.95 -8.75 15.48
CA LEU A 67 12.89 -9.93 14.62
C LEU A 67 13.22 -11.22 15.38
N THR A 68 14.26 -11.19 16.21
CA THR A 68 14.72 -12.36 16.98
C THR A 68 13.72 -12.75 18.06
N ASP A 69 13.03 -11.78 18.65
CA ASP A 69 12.02 -11.96 19.69
C ASP A 69 10.64 -12.35 19.11
N GLY A 70 10.51 -12.49 17.78
CA GLY A 70 9.24 -12.80 17.11
C GLY A 70 8.21 -11.66 17.17
N ARG A 71 8.66 -10.43 17.44
CA ARG A 71 7.81 -9.23 17.51
C ARG A 71 7.58 -8.59 16.15
N ALA A 72 8.44 -8.89 15.19
CA ALA A 72 8.28 -8.53 13.79
C ALA A 72 8.78 -9.67 12.91
N PHE A 73 8.36 -9.68 11.65
CA PHE A 73 8.84 -10.63 10.64
C PHE A 73 9.04 -9.94 9.30
N LEU A 74 9.86 -10.54 8.44
CA LEU A 74 10.10 -10.06 7.08
C LEU A 74 8.90 -10.46 6.18
N VAL A 75 8.45 -9.54 5.35
CA VAL A 75 7.52 -9.81 4.25
C VAL A 75 8.19 -9.39 2.94
N ASP A 76 8.12 -10.28 1.95
CA ASP A 76 8.81 -10.08 0.70
C ASP A 76 7.87 -9.43 -0.33
N LYS A 77 8.43 -8.61 -1.21
CA LYS A 77 7.70 -8.07 -2.35
C LYS A 77 7.09 -9.21 -3.17
N GLY A 78 5.81 -9.05 -3.48
CA GLY A 78 5.03 -10.03 -4.21
C GLY A 78 4.37 -11.08 -3.34
N ASP A 79 4.61 -11.10 -2.01
CA ASP A 79 3.83 -11.93 -1.12
C ASP A 79 2.35 -11.58 -1.20
N LYS A 80 1.53 -12.63 -1.28
CA LYS A 80 0.07 -12.52 -1.29
C LYS A 80 -0.43 -12.44 0.13
N VAL A 81 -1.39 -11.55 0.36
CA VAL A 81 -1.99 -11.33 1.67
C VAL A 81 -3.50 -11.15 1.55
N THR A 82 -4.23 -11.45 2.63
CA THR A 82 -5.60 -10.97 2.82
C THR A 82 -5.57 -9.74 3.70
N VAL A 83 -6.28 -8.69 3.32
CA VAL A 83 -6.43 -7.49 4.17
C VAL A 83 -7.51 -7.72 5.21
N ILE A 84 -7.14 -7.76 6.48
CA ILE A 84 -8.07 -7.94 7.59
C ILE A 84 -8.67 -6.61 8.03
N GLU A 85 -7.85 -5.56 8.09
CA GLU A 85 -8.24 -4.22 8.55
C GLU A 85 -7.38 -3.18 7.83
N ARG A 86 -7.97 -2.04 7.47
CA ARG A 86 -7.26 -0.96 6.76
C ARG A 86 -7.36 0.34 7.51
N GLY A 87 -6.23 0.84 7.99
CA GLY A 87 -6.07 2.18 8.54
C GLY A 87 -5.33 3.11 7.57
N PRO A 88 -5.30 4.42 7.87
CA PRO A 88 -4.62 5.41 7.03
C PRO A 88 -3.10 5.20 6.95
N MET A 89 -2.47 4.74 8.04
CA MET A 89 -1.02 4.50 8.11
C MET A 89 -0.64 3.03 8.16
N LYS A 90 -1.49 2.17 8.73
CA LYS A 90 -1.21 0.74 8.91
C LYS A 90 -2.36 -0.10 8.41
N THR A 91 -2.03 -1.24 7.83
CA THR A 91 -2.97 -2.26 7.39
C THR A 91 -2.66 -3.55 8.13
N LYS A 92 -3.70 -4.19 8.68
CA LYS A 92 -3.58 -5.53 9.23
C LYS A 92 -3.76 -6.55 8.12
N ILE A 93 -2.81 -7.47 8.02
CA ILE A 93 -2.75 -8.47 6.95
C ILE A 93 -2.67 -9.89 7.52
N GLU A 94 -3.13 -10.86 6.74
CA GLU A 94 -2.84 -12.28 6.91
C GLU A 94 -2.02 -12.76 5.70
N MET A 95 -0.89 -13.42 5.94
CA MET A 95 -0.01 -13.91 4.89
C MET A 95 -0.62 -15.15 4.22
N LEU A 96 -0.76 -15.12 2.89
CA LEU A 96 -1.23 -16.26 2.08
C LEU A 96 -0.08 -17.04 1.42
N SER A 97 1.07 -16.39 1.24
CA SER A 97 2.31 -16.98 0.70
C SER A 97 3.51 -16.69 1.60
N GLY A 98 4.68 -17.17 1.17
CA GLY A 98 5.95 -16.90 1.84
C GLY A 98 6.20 -17.76 3.09
N PRO A 99 7.35 -17.53 3.77
CA PRO A 99 7.76 -18.30 4.94
C PRO A 99 6.85 -18.08 6.16
N TYR A 100 6.09 -16.99 6.19
CA TYR A 100 5.19 -16.62 7.28
C TYR A 100 3.71 -16.88 6.97
N LYS A 101 3.38 -17.74 5.98
CA LYS A 101 2.01 -18.10 5.62
C LYS A 101 1.15 -18.44 6.85
N GLY A 102 -0.05 -17.86 6.92
CA GLY A 102 -1.01 -18.00 8.03
C GLY A 102 -0.73 -17.05 9.20
N SER A 103 0.42 -16.36 9.21
CA SER A 103 0.72 -15.35 10.22
C SER A 103 -0.05 -14.07 9.94
N ARG A 104 -0.35 -13.34 11.02
CA ARG A 104 -0.98 -12.02 10.97
C ARG A 104 -0.01 -10.96 11.45
N GLY A 105 -0.09 -9.79 10.86
CA GLY A 105 0.75 -8.65 11.23
C GLY A 105 0.14 -7.34 10.80
N TYR A 106 0.78 -6.27 11.25
CA TYR A 106 0.51 -4.89 10.86
C TYR A 106 1.69 -4.42 10.01
N ILE A 107 1.39 -3.74 8.91
CA ILE A 107 2.38 -3.18 7.99
C ILE A 107 1.93 -1.79 7.55
N ALA A 108 2.88 -0.93 7.19
CA ALA A 108 2.61 0.34 6.53
C ALA A 108 1.63 0.19 5.34
N SER A 109 0.54 0.96 5.35
CA SER A 109 -0.57 0.82 4.38
C SER A 109 -0.13 1.05 2.93
N GLU A 110 0.89 1.87 2.71
CA GLU A 110 1.50 2.15 1.41
C GLU A 110 2.25 0.96 0.81
N HIS A 111 2.63 -0.03 1.63
CA HIS A 111 3.28 -1.26 1.17
C HIS A 111 2.28 -2.32 0.69
N VAL A 112 0.97 -2.10 0.84
CA VAL A 112 -0.08 -3.04 0.42
C VAL A 112 -0.80 -2.49 -0.81
N LYS A 113 -0.77 -3.24 -1.91
CA LYS A 113 -1.43 -2.91 -3.18
C LYS A 113 -2.45 -3.99 -3.57
N ALA A 114 -3.46 -3.60 -4.34
CA ALA A 114 -4.38 -4.59 -4.90
C ALA A 114 -3.60 -5.53 -5.84
N GLU A 115 -4.00 -6.80 -5.87
CA GLU A 115 -3.46 -7.82 -6.78
C GLU A 115 -3.73 -7.46 -8.25
#